data_AF-A0A6B3FH17-F1
#
_entry.id   AF-A0A6B3FH17-F1
#
_cell.length_a   1.000
_cell.length_b   1.000
_cell.length_c   1.000
_cell.angle_alpha   90.00
_cell.angle_beta   90.00
_cell.angle_gamma   90.00
#
_symmetry.space_group_name_H-M   'P 1'
#
loop_
_entity.id
_entity.type
_entity.pdbx_description
1 polymer ?
#
loop_
_entity_poly.entity_id
_entity_poly.type
_entity_poly.pdbx_seq_one_letter_code
_entity_poly.pdbx_strand_id
1 'polypeptide(L)'
;ALEPLVDLRRTRLETMLKVLDVDGAVKRVKGGWISTGAPWVYDAERYAWVARQREAEQQAMRDYASTTACRMEFLRLRLDDEEAAPCGRCDNCAGARFDEKVSTAA
;
A
#
# COMPACT_ATOMS: atom_id res chain seq x y z
N ALA A 1 -17.98 16.77 -27.24
CA ALA A 1 -16.95 16.83 -26.18
C ALA A 1 -17.59 16.29 -24.90
N LEU A 2 -16.91 15.41 -24.17
CA LEU A 2 -17.47 14.75 -22.98
C LEU A 2 -17.29 15.61 -21.71
N GLU A 3 -16.31 16.50 -21.72
CA GLU A 3 -15.89 17.35 -20.60
C GLU A 3 -17.05 18.14 -19.95
N PRO A 4 -17.97 18.78 -20.70
CA PRO A 4 -19.08 19.53 -20.10
C PRO A 4 -20.15 18.64 -19.43
N LEU A 5 -20.17 17.35 -19.74
CA LEU A 5 -21.18 16.41 -19.23
C LEU A 5 -20.78 15.77 -17.89
N VAL A 6 -19.47 15.74 -17.60
CA VAL A 6 -18.92 15.03 -16.43
C VAL A 6 -18.16 15.95 -15.47
N ASP A 7 -18.11 17.25 -15.75
CA ASP A 7 -17.37 18.26 -14.98
C ASP A 7 -15.91 17.85 -14.68
N LEU A 8 -15.22 17.33 -15.71
CA LEU A 8 -13.81 16.93 -15.60
C LEU A 8 -12.93 17.74 -16.56
N ARG A 9 -11.77 18.17 -16.04
CA ARG A 9 -10.69 18.67 -16.89
C ARG A 9 -10.23 17.57 -17.85
N ARG A 10 -9.87 17.95 -19.07
CA ARG A 10 -9.50 17.04 -20.15
C ARG A 10 -8.40 16.02 -19.78
N THR A 11 -7.38 16.44 -19.04
CA THR A 11 -6.29 15.55 -18.58
C THR A 11 -6.79 14.46 -17.63
N ARG A 12 -7.71 14.78 -16.73
CA ARG A 12 -8.32 13.82 -15.79
C ARG A 12 -9.25 12.87 -16.52
N LEU A 13 -10.09 13.39 -17.42
CA LEU A 13 -10.98 12.59 -18.24
C LEU A 13 -10.21 11.57 -19.10
N GLU A 14 -9.12 12.00 -19.74
CA GLU A 14 -8.28 11.11 -20.55
C GLU A 14 -7.66 9.97 -19.72
N THR A 15 -7.25 10.26 -18.48
CA THR A 15 -6.73 9.23 -17.56
C THR A 15 -7.81 8.21 -17.20
N MET A 16 -9.02 8.68 -16.89
CA MET A 16 -10.14 7.80 -16.56
C MET A 16 -10.55 6.92 -17.75
N LEU A 17 -10.62 7.49 -18.96
CA LEU A 17 -10.97 6.74 -20.17
C LEU A 17 -9.93 5.67 -20.51
N LYS A 18 -8.65 5.90 -20.22
CA LYS A 18 -7.62 4.85 -20.35
C LYS A 18 -7.84 3.67 -19.39
N VAL A 19 -8.27 3.94 -18.16
CA VAL A 19 -8.63 2.86 -17.22
C VAL A 19 -9.82 2.08 -17.74
N LEU A 20 -10.87 2.78 -18.18
CA LEU A 20 -12.05 2.15 -18.76
C LEU A 20 -11.76 1.37 -20.06
N ASP A 21 -10.72 1.74 -20.80
CA ASP A 21 -10.24 1.01 -21.99
C ASP A 21 -9.55 -0.30 -21.60
N VAL A 22 -8.73 -0.28 -20.56
CA VAL A 22 -8.14 -1.50 -19.96
C VAL A 22 -9.24 -2.43 -19.44
N ASP A 23 -10.29 -1.87 -18.84
CA ASP A 23 -11.47 -2.62 -18.37
C ASP A 23 -12.43 -3.01 -19.51
N GLY A 24 -12.19 -2.53 -20.73
CA GLY A 24 -12.96 -2.88 -21.94
C GLY A 24 -14.31 -2.17 -22.10
N ALA A 25 -14.65 -1.19 -21.25
CA ALA A 25 -15.90 -0.42 -21.30
C ALA A 25 -15.92 0.66 -22.40
N VAL A 26 -14.73 1.17 -22.74
CA VAL A 26 -14.51 2.09 -23.87
C VAL A 26 -13.35 1.58 -24.72
N LYS A 27 -13.16 2.17 -25.89
CA LYS A 27 -12.04 1.87 -26.78
C LYS A 27 -11.43 3.13 -27.37
N ARG A 28 -10.10 3.24 -27.35
CA ARG A 28 -9.39 4.31 -28.06
C ARG A 28 -9.45 4.10 -29.57
N VAL A 29 -9.84 5.15 -30.30
CA VAL A 29 -9.85 5.18 -31.77
C VAL A 29 -9.22 6.47 -32.30
N LYS A 30 -8.98 6.55 -33.62
CA LYS A 30 -8.36 7.71 -34.28
C LYS A 30 -9.13 9.03 -34.04
N GLY A 31 -10.43 8.96 -33.73
CA GLY A 31 -11.30 10.11 -33.44
C GLY A 31 -11.55 10.39 -31.96
N GLY A 32 -10.91 9.69 -31.03
CA GLY A 32 -11.16 9.82 -29.59
C GLY A 32 -11.54 8.49 -28.93
N TRP A 33 -12.63 8.46 -28.20
CA TRP A 33 -13.09 7.30 -27.45
C TRP A 33 -14.50 6.89 -27.90
N ILE A 34 -14.75 5.59 -27.99
CA ILE A 34 -16.08 5.02 -28.23
C ILE A 34 -16.45 4.08 -27.08
N SER A 35 -17.73 4.00 -26.72
CA SER A 35 -18.20 2.94 -25.81
C SER A 35 -18.21 1.61 -26.56
N THR A 36 -17.88 0.52 -25.85
CA THR A 36 -17.97 -0.84 -26.38
C THR A 36 -19.35 -1.47 -26.15
N GLY A 37 -20.20 -0.82 -25.34
CA GLY A 37 -21.45 -1.40 -24.85
C GLY A 37 -21.27 -2.38 -23.68
N ALA A 38 -20.03 -2.70 -23.29
CA ALA A 38 -19.78 -3.51 -22.12
C ALA A 38 -20.18 -2.76 -20.84
N PRO A 39 -20.95 -3.38 -19.93
CA PRO A 39 -21.27 -2.75 -18.65
C PRO A 39 -19.99 -2.59 -17.83
N TRP A 40 -19.88 -1.47 -17.12
CA TRP A 40 -18.80 -1.22 -16.19
C TRP A 40 -19.37 -0.98 -14.80
N VAL A 41 -18.78 -1.63 -13.80
CA VAL A 41 -19.14 -1.48 -12.39
C VAL A 41 -17.86 -1.22 -11.62
N TYR A 42 -17.90 -0.25 -10.71
CA TYR A 42 -16.78 0.01 -9.82
C TYR A 42 -16.54 -1.22 -8.91
N ASP A 43 -15.35 -1.81 -9.01
CA ASP A 43 -14.94 -2.97 -8.22
C ASP A 43 -14.60 -2.57 -6.77
N ALA A 44 -15.64 -2.18 -6.02
CA ALA A 44 -15.52 -1.71 -4.65
C ALA A 44 -14.89 -2.77 -3.73
N GLU A 45 -15.17 -4.04 -3.97
CA GLU A 45 -14.68 -5.15 -3.15
C GLU A 45 -13.17 -5.30 -3.26
N ARG A 46 -12.61 -5.26 -4.48
CA ARG A 46 -11.17 -5.31 -4.69
C ARG A 46 -10.45 -4.15 -4.01
N TYR A 47 -10.96 -2.93 -4.14
CA TYR A 47 -10.36 -1.77 -3.48
C TYR A 47 -10.46 -1.86 -1.95
N ALA A 48 -11.59 -2.33 -1.42
CA ALA A 48 -11.75 -2.55 0.01
C ALA A 48 -10.78 -3.62 0.53
N TRP A 49 -10.53 -4.68 -0.24
CA TRP A 49 -9.53 -5.69 0.12
C TRP A 49 -8.11 -5.11 0.16
N VAL A 50 -7.71 -4.33 -0.85
CA VAL A 50 -6.41 -3.65 -0.86
C VAL A 50 -6.25 -2.70 0.33
N ALA A 51 -7.30 -1.96 0.69
CA ALA A 51 -7.29 -1.08 1.86
C ALA A 51 -7.05 -1.88 3.16
N ARG A 52 -7.75 -3.00 3.34
CA ARG A 52 -7.55 -3.90 4.50
C ARG A 52 -6.13 -4.45 4.57
N GLN A 53 -5.52 -4.82 3.44
CA GLN A 53 -4.12 -5.28 3.42
C GLN A 53 -3.15 -4.17 3.85
N ARG A 54 -3.35 -2.94 3.37
CA ARG A 54 -2.53 -1.80 3.79
C ARG A 54 -2.67 -1.45 5.26
N GLU A 55 -3.86 -1.59 5.83
CA GLU A 55 -4.09 -1.41 7.26
C GLU A 55 -3.35 -2.49 8.07
N ALA A 56 -3.43 -3.75 7.64
CA ALA A 56 -2.71 -4.85 8.27
C ALA A 56 -1.17 -4.64 8.24
N GLU A 57 -0.62 -4.21 7.10
CA GLU A 57 0.80 -3.86 6.98
C GLU A 57 1.21 -2.73 7.93
N GLN A 58 0.43 -1.65 7.98
CA GLN A 58 0.68 -0.54 8.90
C GLN A 58 0.63 -0.98 10.36
N GLN A 59 -0.33 -1.83 10.72
CA GLN A 59 -0.42 -2.38 12.07
C GLN A 59 0.81 -3.24 12.39
N ALA A 60 1.25 -4.09 11.46
CA ALA A 60 2.46 -4.90 11.65
C ALA A 60 3.72 -4.05 11.89
N MET A 61 3.84 -2.88 11.23
CA MET A 61 4.93 -1.93 11.49
C MET A 61 4.86 -1.33 12.90
N ARG A 62 3.66 -0.98 13.38
CA ARG A 62 3.45 -0.47 14.75
C ARG A 62 3.75 -1.54 15.79
N ASP A 63 3.30 -2.76 15.55
CA ASP A 63 3.57 -3.92 16.41
C ASP A 63 5.07 -4.17 16.49
N TYR A 64 5.77 -4.17 15.36
CA TYR A 64 7.23 -4.26 15.33
C TYR A 64 7.87 -3.14 16.15
N ALA A 65 7.49 -1.88 15.93
CA ALA A 65 8.11 -0.73 16.62
C ALA A 65 7.94 -0.80 18.15
N SER A 66 6.74 -1.18 18.61
CA SER A 66 6.35 -1.18 20.01
C SER A 66 6.63 -2.48 20.77
N THR A 67 6.98 -3.57 20.07
CA THR A 67 7.22 -4.86 20.72
C THR A 67 8.35 -4.78 21.76
N THR A 68 8.16 -5.47 22.87
CA THR A 68 9.18 -5.69 23.91
C THR A 68 9.87 -7.05 23.76
N ALA A 69 9.37 -7.93 22.87
CA ALA A 69 9.98 -9.22 22.55
C ALA A 69 11.15 -9.08 21.56
N CYS A 70 11.83 -10.17 21.22
CA CYS A 70 12.93 -10.13 20.26
C CYS A 70 12.46 -9.61 18.88
N ARG A 71 13.05 -8.50 18.41
CA ARG A 71 12.71 -7.90 17.10
C ARG A 71 12.96 -8.83 15.93
N MET A 72 14.06 -9.57 15.96
CA MET A 72 14.41 -10.49 14.88
C MET A 72 13.50 -11.73 14.85
N GLU A 73 13.11 -12.23 16.01
CA GLU A 73 12.13 -13.32 16.11
C GLU A 73 10.79 -12.89 15.53
N PHE A 74 10.31 -11.68 15.89
CA PHE A 74 9.09 -11.11 15.29
C PHE A 74 9.16 -11.06 13.76
N LEU A 75 10.28 -10.56 13.20
CA LEU A 75 10.45 -10.47 11.76
C LEU A 75 10.46 -11.85 11.09
N ARG A 76 11.16 -12.83 11.68
CA ARG A 76 11.22 -14.21 11.17
C ARG A 76 9.84 -14.86 11.15
N LEU A 77 9.06 -14.74 12.24
CA LEU A 77 7.68 -15.25 12.29
C LEU A 77 6.76 -14.60 11.25
N ARG A 78 6.96 -13.31 10.92
CA ARG A 78 6.20 -12.62 9.87
C ARG A 78 6.63 -12.99 8.45
N LEU A 79 7.77 -13.65 8.31
CA LEU A 79 8.31 -14.20 7.06
C LEU A 79 8.16 -15.72 7.00
N ASP A 80 7.22 -16.25 7.79
CA ASP A 80 6.87 -17.68 7.84
C ASP A 80 8.04 -18.61 8.19
N ASP A 81 8.98 -18.13 9.02
CA ASP A 81 10.09 -18.93 9.53
C ASP A 81 9.68 -19.64 10.83
N GLU A 82 9.42 -20.94 10.75
CA GLU A 82 8.99 -21.79 11.87
C GLU A 82 10.10 -22.00 12.92
N GLU A 83 11.36 -21.73 12.57
CA GLU A 83 12.53 -21.85 13.48
C GLU A 83 12.89 -20.49 14.12
N ALA A 84 11.96 -19.53 14.09
CA ALA A 84 12.15 -18.25 14.76
C ALA A 84 12.35 -18.45 16.27
N ALA A 85 13.40 -17.82 16.78
CA ALA A 85 13.77 -17.86 18.19
C ALA A 85 14.45 -16.54 18.58
N PRO A 86 14.56 -16.22 19.89
CA PRO A 86 15.22 -15.02 20.35
C PRO A 86 16.67 -14.93 19.86
N CYS A 87 17.03 -13.82 19.23
CA CYS A 87 18.30 -13.70 18.51
C CYS A 87 19.51 -13.31 19.37
N GLY A 88 19.28 -12.90 20.63
CA GLY A 88 20.32 -12.46 21.56
C GLY A 88 21.07 -11.15 21.21
N ARG A 89 20.72 -10.48 20.10
CA ARG A 89 21.50 -9.36 19.53
C ARG A 89 20.75 -8.06 19.30
N CYS A 90 19.41 -8.08 19.19
CA CYS A 90 18.63 -6.85 19.02
C CYS A 90 18.60 -6.01 20.30
N ASP A 91 18.20 -4.75 20.20
CA ASP A 91 18.00 -3.82 21.33
C ASP A 91 17.14 -4.42 22.45
N ASN A 92 16.05 -5.12 22.12
CA ASN A 92 15.21 -5.77 23.13
C ASN A 92 15.90 -6.96 23.84
N CYS A 93 16.85 -7.64 23.17
CA CYS A 93 17.57 -8.77 23.77
C CYS A 93 18.84 -8.34 24.52
N ALA A 94 19.59 -7.39 23.97
CA ALA A 94 20.88 -6.95 24.49
C ALA A 94 20.77 -5.73 25.41
N GLY A 95 19.58 -5.13 25.49
CA GLY A 95 19.37 -3.86 26.18
C GLY A 95 19.83 -2.65 25.37
N ALA A 96 19.63 -1.47 25.93
CA ALA A 96 20.03 -0.21 25.31
C ALA A 96 21.56 -0.17 25.15
N ARG A 97 22.03 -0.04 23.90
CA ARG A 97 23.46 0.06 23.59
C ARG A 97 24.07 1.42 23.96
N PHE A 98 23.24 2.45 23.99
CA PHE A 98 23.62 3.83 24.31
C PHE A 98 22.70 4.34 25.41
N ASP A 99 23.24 5.19 26.29
CA ASP A 99 22.41 5.96 27.19
C ASP A 99 21.76 7.14 26.43
N GLU A 100 20.81 7.82 27.07
CA GLU A 100 20.08 8.95 26.49
C GLU A 100 20.92 10.23 26.36
N LYS A 101 22.17 10.23 26.83
CA LYS A 101 23.02 11.43 26.83
C LYS A 101 23.66 11.60 25.46
N VAL A 102 23.53 12.80 24.92
CA VAL A 102 24.20 13.23 23.70
C VAL A 102 25.41 14.07 24.09
N SER A 103 26.55 13.87 23.43
CA SER A 103 27.72 14.73 23.62
C SER A 103 27.37 16.18 23.25
N THR A 104 27.77 17.14 24.08
CA THR A 104 27.68 18.55 23.71
C THR A 104 28.48 18.82 22.45
N ALA A 105 27.95 19.66 21.55
CA ALA A 105 28.67 20.08 20.36
C ALA A 105 30.03 20.70 20.74
N ALA A 106 31.06 20.37 19.95
CA ALA A 106 32.44 20.84 20.16
C ALA A 106 32.59 22.33 19.88
#